data_AF-A0A1F5YYS2-F1
#
_entry.id   AF-A0A1F5YYS2-F1
#
_cell.length_a   1.000
_cell.length_b   1.000
_cell.length_c   1.000
_cell.angle_alpha   90.00
_cell.angle_beta   90.00
_cell.angle_gamma   90.00
#
_symmetry.space_group_name_H-M   'P 1'
#
loop_
_entity.id
_entity.type
_entity.pdbx_description
1 polymer ?
#
loop_
_entity_poly.entity_id
_entity_poly.type
_entity_poly.pdbx_seq_one_letter_code
_entity_poly.pdbx_strand_id
1 'polypeptide(L)'
;MEQAKQEFSSQIQLCKKCMEAFELDYEVAIRFVRDFRDQNSAFAGQLIELVNQPSLIEVWNERFFYFVTKLEFNFIDAQDKASCLSTIQIDVENCERFDIKYVDESGQDKHPLLLHTSISGSIDRVLYAMLENQAIRMRKGEKAKFPLWLAPTQVRLVPVSENFNGHCEKLMASLPARVDLDDRDLTVGKKIREAEREWIPYVAVIGEKEVESDTLSVRTRDGAQRVLKAAELEAEIRGETAGKPFRRVNVPDHLSRRPIFVG
;
A
#
# COMPACT_ATOMS: atom_id res chain seq x y z
N MET A 1 16.25 1.79 -28.44
CA MET A 1 16.48 2.76 -27.35
C MET A 1 15.25 3.63 -27.08
N GLU A 2 14.66 4.29 -28.09
CA GLU A 2 13.48 5.15 -27.88
C GLU A 2 12.32 4.44 -27.16
N GLN A 3 11.95 3.23 -27.59
CA GLN A 3 10.92 2.44 -26.92
C GLN A 3 11.26 2.15 -25.45
N ALA A 4 12.52 1.86 -25.13
CA ALA A 4 12.96 1.64 -23.76
C ALA A 4 12.81 2.90 -22.90
N LYS A 5 13.12 4.09 -23.44
CA LYS A 5 12.91 5.37 -22.75
C LYS A 5 11.43 5.66 -22.52
N GLN A 6 10.58 5.38 -23.52
CA GLN A 6 9.13 5.56 -23.40
C GLN A 6 8.53 4.64 -22.33
N GLU A 7 8.92 3.35 -22.34
CA GLU A 7 8.45 2.38 -21.36
C GLU A 7 8.98 2.70 -19.95
N PHE A 8 10.24 3.13 -19.82
CA PHE A 8 10.81 3.61 -18.55
C PHE A 8 9.97 4.75 -17.96
N SER A 9 9.60 5.73 -18.77
CA SER A 9 8.72 6.84 -18.37
C SER A 9 7.32 6.36 -17.96
N SER A 10 6.74 5.40 -18.69
CA SER A 10 5.44 4.81 -18.34
C SER A 10 5.50 4.12 -16.97
N GLN A 11 6.57 3.38 -16.70
CA GLN A 11 6.77 2.65 -15.45
C GLN A 11 6.97 3.59 -14.25
N ILE A 12 7.52 4.79 -14.44
CA ILE A 12 7.58 5.81 -13.37
C ILE A 12 6.19 6.18 -12.89
N GLN A 13 5.24 6.38 -13.79
CA GLN A 13 3.85 6.69 -13.43
C GLN A 13 3.19 5.55 -12.65
N LEU A 14 3.48 4.30 -13.04
CA LEU A 14 2.98 3.14 -12.34
C LEU A 14 3.55 3.02 -10.92
N CYS A 15 4.85 3.27 -10.74
CA CYS A 15 5.50 3.35 -9.43
C CYS A 15 4.88 4.45 -8.56
N LYS A 16 4.68 5.66 -9.11
CA LYS A 16 4.04 6.80 -8.41
C LYS A 16 2.64 6.44 -7.91
N LYS A 17 1.79 5.91 -8.81
CA LYS A 17 0.43 5.46 -8.48
C LYS A 17 0.43 4.37 -7.38
N CYS A 18 1.45 3.52 -7.36
CA CYS A 18 1.61 2.49 -6.35
C CYS A 18 1.98 3.08 -4.97
N MET A 19 2.95 4.01 -4.92
CA MET A 19 3.33 4.70 -3.68
C MET A 19 2.17 5.52 -3.10
N GLU A 20 1.43 6.24 -3.97
CA GLU A 20 0.20 6.96 -3.60
C GLU A 20 -0.85 6.01 -3.01
N ALA A 21 -1.02 4.83 -3.61
CA ALA A 21 -1.96 3.84 -3.11
C ALA A 21 -1.61 3.28 -1.72
N PHE A 22 -0.32 3.28 -1.36
CA PHE A 22 0.17 2.89 -0.04
C PHE A 22 0.22 4.04 0.97
N GLU A 23 -0.07 5.27 0.54
CA GLU A 23 0.08 6.48 1.36
C GLU A 23 1.51 6.62 1.91
N LEU A 24 2.51 6.34 1.07
CA LEU A 24 3.92 6.42 1.43
C LEU A 24 4.59 7.63 0.78
N ASP A 25 5.30 8.40 1.60
CA ASP A 25 6.25 9.40 1.14
C ASP A 25 7.54 8.73 0.63
N TYR A 26 8.19 9.33 -0.35
CA TYR A 26 9.42 8.80 -0.94
C TYR A 26 10.33 9.88 -1.49
N GLU A 27 11.63 9.61 -1.45
CA GLU A 27 12.69 10.38 -2.09
C GLU A 27 13.14 9.68 -3.37
N VAL A 28 13.46 10.46 -4.41
CA VAL A 28 13.88 9.89 -5.70
C VAL A 28 15.38 10.01 -5.88
N ALA A 29 15.99 8.91 -6.32
CA ALA A 29 17.37 8.89 -6.79
C ALA A 29 17.41 8.39 -8.24
N ILE A 30 18.18 9.07 -9.09
CA ILE A 30 18.41 8.66 -10.47
C ILE A 30 19.90 8.54 -10.71
N ARG A 31 20.32 7.37 -11.19
CA ARG A 31 21.70 7.07 -11.50
C ARG A 31 21.87 6.90 -12.99
N PHE A 32 22.89 7.53 -13.54
CA PHE A 32 23.23 7.43 -14.96
C PHE A 32 24.69 7.05 -15.15
N VAL A 33 24.96 6.31 -16.22
CA VAL A 33 26.28 6.31 -16.84
C VAL A 33 26.42 7.59 -17.68
N ARG A 34 27.57 8.28 -17.56
CA ARG A 34 27.81 9.61 -18.14
C ARG A 34 27.50 9.68 -19.63
N ASP A 35 28.09 8.77 -20.42
CA ASP A 35 27.90 8.74 -21.87
C ASP A 35 26.42 8.62 -22.26
N PHE A 36 25.67 7.76 -21.57
CA PHE A 36 24.24 7.60 -21.79
C PHE A 36 23.48 8.89 -21.47
N ARG A 37 23.77 9.52 -20.33
CA ARG A 37 23.12 10.78 -19.91
C ARG A 37 23.41 11.91 -20.88
N ASP A 38 24.65 12.07 -21.32
CA ASP A 38 25.05 13.18 -22.18
C ASP A 38 24.46 13.02 -23.59
N GLN A 39 24.41 11.79 -24.12
CA GLN A 39 23.72 11.47 -25.38
C GLN A 39 22.19 11.61 -25.27
N ASN A 40 21.62 11.50 -24.06
CA ASN A 40 20.18 11.52 -23.81
C ASN A 40 19.78 12.62 -22.82
N SER A 41 20.40 13.79 -22.89
CA SER A 41 20.19 14.89 -21.93
C SER A 41 18.74 15.37 -21.85
N ALA A 42 18.03 15.39 -22.98
CA ALA A 42 16.60 15.71 -23.03
C ALA A 42 15.75 14.68 -22.26
N PHE A 43 16.08 13.39 -22.36
CA PHE A 43 15.42 12.34 -21.59
C PHE A 43 15.71 12.48 -20.10
N ALA A 44 16.96 12.76 -19.72
CA ALA A 44 17.30 13.01 -18.32
C ALA A 44 16.49 14.19 -17.74
N GLY A 45 16.32 15.28 -18.50
CA GLY A 45 15.43 16.39 -18.13
C GLY A 45 13.97 15.95 -17.97
N GLN A 46 13.45 15.20 -18.93
CA GLN A 46 12.09 14.64 -18.88
C GLN A 46 11.86 13.78 -17.63
N LEU A 47 12.84 12.98 -17.21
CA LEU A 47 12.71 12.16 -15.99
C LEU A 47 12.51 13.02 -14.73
N ILE A 48 13.21 14.14 -14.62
CA ILE A 48 13.06 15.08 -13.50
C ILE A 48 11.68 15.72 -13.51
N GLU A 49 11.23 16.18 -14.68
CA GLU A 49 9.89 16.77 -14.83
C GLU A 49 8.78 15.75 -14.49
N LEU A 50 8.96 14.49 -14.90
CA LEU A 50 8.00 13.43 -14.66
C LEU A 50 7.90 13.03 -13.17
N VAL A 51 9.05 13.02 -12.49
CA VAL A 51 9.14 12.81 -11.05
C VAL A 51 8.48 13.97 -10.31
N ASN A 52 8.76 15.21 -10.72
CA ASN A 52 8.21 16.46 -10.19
C ASN A 52 8.47 16.69 -8.69
N GLN A 53 9.66 16.33 -8.22
CA GLN A 53 10.13 16.59 -6.85
C GLN A 53 11.66 16.59 -6.80
N PRO A 54 12.29 17.12 -5.73
CA PRO A 54 13.73 17.03 -5.55
C PRO A 54 14.22 15.59 -5.72
N SER A 55 15.30 15.43 -6.48
CA SER A 55 15.86 14.13 -6.83
C SER A 55 17.37 14.15 -6.71
N LEU A 56 17.94 13.12 -6.09
CA LEU A 56 19.39 12.91 -6.06
C LEU A 56 19.84 12.37 -7.43
N ILE A 57 20.76 13.06 -8.09
CA ILE A 57 21.32 12.61 -9.37
C ILE A 57 22.76 12.16 -9.18
N GLU A 58 23.01 10.90 -9.49
CA GLU A 58 24.33 10.30 -9.47
C GLU A 58 24.79 10.01 -10.91
N VAL A 59 25.99 10.44 -11.27
CA VAL A 59 26.55 10.24 -12.62
C VAL A 59 27.87 9.52 -12.52
N TRP A 60 27.92 8.31 -13.08
CA TRP A 60 29.10 7.45 -13.09
C TRP A 60 29.87 7.64 -14.39
N ASN A 61 31.20 7.76 -14.29
CA ASN A 61 32.06 7.89 -15.47
C ASN A 61 32.05 6.62 -16.31
N GLU A 62 31.95 5.47 -15.65
CA GLU A 62 31.99 4.16 -16.30
C GLU A 62 30.79 3.32 -15.85
N ARG A 63 30.39 2.40 -16.71
CA ARG A 63 29.35 1.43 -16.41
C ARG A 63 29.95 0.27 -15.62
N PHE A 64 29.52 0.09 -14.37
CA PHE A 64 29.95 -1.04 -13.53
C PHE A 64 28.81 -2.02 -13.17
N PHE A 65 27.58 -1.74 -13.63
CA PHE A 65 26.43 -2.66 -13.57
C PHE A 65 25.87 -2.88 -14.98
N TYR A 66 25.00 -3.88 -15.14
CA TYR A 66 24.37 -4.22 -16.43
C TYR A 66 23.52 -3.07 -17.03
N PHE A 67 23.08 -2.12 -16.20
CA PHE A 67 22.23 -0.99 -16.63
C PHE A 67 22.99 0.30 -16.94
N VAL A 68 22.41 1.13 -17.81
CA VAL A 68 22.91 2.48 -18.16
C VAL A 68 22.19 3.61 -17.42
N THR A 69 20.97 3.34 -16.93
CA THR A 69 20.23 4.23 -16.05
C THR A 69 19.39 3.42 -15.06
N LYS A 70 19.24 3.95 -13.85
CA LYS A 70 18.41 3.41 -12.78
C LYS A 70 17.71 4.53 -12.05
N LEU A 71 16.38 4.42 -11.91
CA LEU A 71 15.59 5.27 -11.04
C LEU A 71 15.11 4.46 -9.84
N GLU A 72 15.10 5.09 -8.67
CA GLU A 72 14.64 4.50 -7.42
C GLU A 72 13.69 5.44 -6.68
N PHE A 73 12.66 4.84 -6.08
CA PHE A 73 11.79 5.46 -5.08
C PHE A 73 12.23 4.92 -3.72
N ASN A 74 12.75 5.79 -2.87
CA ASN A 74 13.36 5.43 -1.60
C ASN A 74 12.51 5.92 -0.44
N PHE A 75 12.15 5.01 0.46
CA PHE A 75 11.57 5.38 1.74
C PHE A 75 12.69 5.74 2.73
N ILE A 76 12.55 6.85 3.44
CA ILE A 76 13.48 7.27 4.49
C ILE A 76 12.86 6.89 5.84
N ASP A 77 13.52 5.99 6.57
CA ASP A 77 12.99 5.47 7.82
C ASP A 77 13.26 6.38 9.03
N ALA A 78 12.79 5.94 10.19
CA ALA A 78 12.96 6.69 11.44
C ALA A 78 14.41 6.77 11.96
N GLN A 79 15.37 6.17 11.25
CA GLN A 79 16.82 6.22 11.49
C GLN A 79 17.56 6.96 10.35
N ASP A 80 16.83 7.69 9.50
CA ASP A 80 17.34 8.42 8.34
C ASP A 80 18.04 7.51 7.30
N LYS A 81 17.66 6.23 7.22
CA LYS A 81 18.18 5.29 6.22
C LYS A 81 17.27 5.21 5.01
N ALA A 82 17.89 5.27 3.83
CA ALA A 82 17.19 5.10 2.56
C ALA A 82 17.03 3.61 2.21
N SER A 83 15.78 3.19 2.03
CA SER A 83 15.41 1.87 1.54
C SER A 83 14.69 1.98 0.21
N CYS A 84 15.29 1.46 -0.86
CA CYS A 84 14.66 1.42 -2.18
C CYS A 84 13.43 0.49 -2.16
N LEU A 85 12.26 1.06 -2.43
CA LEU A 85 11.01 0.37 -2.67
C LEU A 85 10.92 0.02 -4.14
N SER A 86 10.57 1.00 -4.98
CA SER A 86 10.41 0.81 -6.41
C SER A 86 11.70 1.12 -7.15
N THR A 87 11.96 0.41 -8.25
CA THR A 87 13.09 0.71 -9.13
C THR A 87 12.77 0.37 -10.58
N ILE A 88 13.39 1.13 -11.49
CA ILE A 88 13.29 0.96 -12.94
C ILE A 88 14.70 1.10 -13.51
N GLN A 89 15.12 0.16 -14.36
CA GLN A 89 16.49 0.10 -14.88
C GLN A 89 16.49 -0.23 -16.36
N ILE A 90 17.32 0.45 -17.16
CA ILE A 90 17.56 0.08 -18.57
C ILE A 90 18.83 -0.75 -18.62
N ASP A 91 18.67 -2.06 -18.80
CA ASP A 91 19.73 -3.04 -18.97
C ASP A 91 20.08 -3.22 -20.45
N VAL A 92 21.36 -3.11 -20.74
CA VAL A 92 21.92 -3.21 -22.10
C VAL A 92 22.93 -4.35 -22.23
N GLU A 93 23.07 -5.20 -21.20
CA GLU A 93 24.05 -6.30 -21.16
C GLU A 93 23.39 -7.69 -21.13
N ASN A 94 22.40 -7.92 -20.27
CA ASN A 94 22.01 -9.29 -19.94
C ASN A 94 21.38 -10.04 -21.12
N CYS A 95 20.65 -9.38 -22.02
CA CYS A 95 20.09 -10.05 -23.18
C CYS A 95 21.17 -10.62 -24.11
N GLU A 96 22.26 -9.87 -24.34
CA GLU A 96 23.41 -10.37 -25.11
C GLU A 96 24.12 -11.50 -24.35
N ARG A 97 24.34 -11.32 -23.05
CA ARG A 97 25.00 -12.30 -22.19
C ARG A 97 24.27 -13.65 -22.13
N PHE A 98 22.93 -13.64 -22.15
CA PHE A 98 22.09 -14.84 -22.07
C PHE A 98 21.54 -15.30 -23.44
N ASP A 99 22.02 -14.70 -24.55
CA ASP A 99 21.57 -15.00 -25.92
C ASP A 99 20.04 -14.88 -26.12
N ILE A 100 19.41 -13.91 -25.46
CA ILE A 100 17.98 -13.63 -25.59
C ILE A 100 17.75 -12.80 -26.85
N LYS A 101 17.05 -13.37 -27.84
CA LYS A 101 16.86 -12.76 -29.16
C LYS A 101 15.39 -12.58 -29.52
N TYR A 102 15.13 -11.63 -30.41
CA TYR A 102 13.90 -11.53 -31.20
C TYR A 102 14.27 -11.29 -32.66
N VAL A 103 13.35 -11.61 -33.57
CA VAL A 103 13.50 -11.32 -35.01
C VAL A 103 12.86 -9.95 -35.26
N ASP A 104 13.64 -9.01 -35.80
CA ASP A 104 13.14 -7.68 -36.14
C ASP A 104 12.33 -7.67 -37.45
N GLU A 105 11.78 -6.50 -37.81
CA GLU A 105 10.97 -6.32 -39.03
C GLU A 105 11.75 -6.62 -40.33
N SER A 106 13.09 -6.64 -40.27
CA SER A 106 13.96 -6.99 -41.40
C SER A 106 14.33 -8.48 -41.47
N GLY A 107 13.83 -9.29 -40.52
CA GLY A 107 14.14 -10.71 -40.43
C GLY A 107 15.49 -11.02 -39.76
N GLN A 108 16.10 -10.05 -39.08
CA GLN A 108 17.40 -10.23 -38.42
C GLN A 108 17.21 -10.52 -36.93
N ASP A 109 18.04 -11.42 -36.40
CA ASP A 109 18.16 -11.62 -34.96
C ASP A 109 18.75 -10.37 -34.29
N LYS A 110 18.06 -9.89 -33.26
CA LYS A 110 18.50 -8.77 -32.41
C LYS A 110 18.36 -9.14 -30.93
N HIS A 111 19.26 -8.62 -30.11
CA HIS A 111 19.09 -8.66 -28.65
C HIS A 111 18.23 -7.46 -28.22
N PRO A 112 17.12 -7.68 -27.49
CA PRO A 112 16.32 -6.58 -26.98
C PRO A 112 17.03 -5.90 -25.80
N LEU A 113 16.64 -4.67 -25.50
CA LEU A 113 16.95 -4.07 -24.21
C LEU A 113 16.02 -4.65 -23.14
N LEU A 114 16.53 -4.88 -21.94
CA LEU A 114 15.73 -5.39 -20.83
C LEU A 114 15.42 -4.26 -19.85
N LEU A 115 14.17 -4.13 -19.43
CA LEU A 115 13.80 -3.23 -18.34
C LEU A 115 13.57 -4.03 -17.07
N HIS A 116 14.37 -3.77 -16.04
CA HIS A 116 14.15 -4.37 -14.72
C HIS A 116 13.32 -3.44 -13.89
N THR A 117 12.11 -3.88 -13.53
CA THR A 117 11.15 -3.03 -12.85
C THR A 117 10.54 -3.73 -11.67
N SER A 118 10.67 -3.10 -10.51
CA SER A 118 9.93 -3.42 -9.31
C SER A 118 8.99 -2.26 -9.03
N ILE A 119 7.69 -2.44 -9.26
CA ILE A 119 6.69 -1.37 -9.21
C ILE A 119 6.44 -0.91 -7.78
N SER A 120 6.22 -1.84 -6.86
CA SER A 120 5.98 -1.57 -5.44
C SER A 120 7.25 -1.71 -4.59
N GLY A 121 8.22 -2.49 -5.06
CA GLY A 121 9.20 -3.12 -4.19
C GLY A 121 8.76 -4.49 -3.69
N SER A 122 9.63 -5.13 -2.92
CA SER A 122 9.32 -6.38 -2.20
C SER A 122 8.24 -6.15 -1.17
N ILE A 123 7.37 -7.15 -0.97
CA ILE A 123 6.28 -7.10 0.03
C ILE A 123 6.83 -6.74 1.41
N ASP A 124 7.95 -7.34 1.82
CA ASP A 124 8.58 -7.12 3.13
C ASP A 124 9.01 -5.66 3.32
N ARG A 125 9.63 -5.04 2.30
CA ARG A 125 10.02 -3.61 2.35
C ARG A 125 8.82 -2.67 2.33
N VAL A 126 7.77 -3.01 1.58
CA VAL A 126 6.54 -2.20 1.58
C VAL A 126 5.90 -2.23 2.97
N LEU A 127 5.80 -3.42 3.59
CA LEU A 127 5.28 -3.56 4.94
C LEU A 127 6.16 -2.81 5.96
N TYR A 128 7.49 -2.96 5.87
CA TYR A 128 8.43 -2.19 6.69
C TYR A 128 8.22 -0.68 6.54
N ALA A 129 8.14 -0.16 5.32
CA ALA A 129 7.94 1.27 5.07
C ALA A 129 6.59 1.75 5.61
N MET A 130 5.52 0.96 5.44
CA MET A 130 4.21 1.29 6.01
C MET A 130 4.26 1.38 7.54
N LEU A 131 4.89 0.41 8.21
CA LEU A 131 4.98 0.39 9.67
C LEU A 131 5.87 1.52 10.22
N GLU A 132 7.03 1.75 9.61
CA GLU A 132 7.92 2.87 9.95
C GLU A 132 7.24 4.22 9.72
N ASN A 133 6.52 4.38 8.60
CA ASN A 133 5.76 5.60 8.33
C ASN A 133 4.72 5.86 9.43
N GLN A 134 3.97 4.83 9.84
CA GLN A 134 3.03 4.97 10.95
C GLN A 134 3.74 5.30 12.28
N ALA A 135 4.91 4.72 12.55
CA ALA A 135 5.70 5.05 13.73
C ALA A 135 6.17 6.53 13.72
N ILE A 136 6.60 7.04 12.56
CA ILE A 136 6.98 8.46 12.37
C ILE A 136 5.76 9.36 12.63
N ARG A 137 4.59 9.03 12.07
CA ARG A 137 3.34 9.77 12.29
C ARG A 137 2.92 9.76 13.77
N MET A 138 3.06 8.62 14.45
CA MET A 138 2.82 8.52 15.89
C MET A 138 3.70 9.45 16.72
N ARG A 139 4.99 9.60 16.36
CA ARG A 139 5.88 10.57 17.03
C ARG A 139 5.43 12.02 16.86
N LYS A 140 4.67 12.32 15.81
CA LYS A 140 4.05 13.63 15.56
C LYS A 140 2.68 13.80 16.26
N GLY A 141 2.24 12.81 17.03
CA GLY A 141 0.96 12.82 17.76
C GLY A 141 -0.23 12.31 16.95
N GLU A 142 -0.02 11.79 15.73
CA GLU A 142 -1.08 11.20 14.93
C GLU A 142 -1.40 9.77 15.39
N LYS A 143 -2.63 9.31 15.11
CA LYS A 143 -3.03 7.93 15.37
C LYS A 143 -2.64 7.05 14.19
N ALA A 144 -1.81 6.04 14.46
CA ALA A 144 -1.47 5.03 13.46
C ALA A 144 -2.72 4.33 12.91
N LYS A 145 -2.73 4.17 11.59
CA LYS A 145 -3.74 3.43 10.83
C LYS A 145 -3.15 2.91 9.54
N PHE A 146 -3.66 1.78 9.06
CA PHE A 146 -3.42 1.38 7.68
C PHE A 146 -4.36 2.14 6.73
N PRO A 147 -3.99 2.32 5.45
CA PRO A 147 -4.96 2.66 4.41
C PRO A 147 -6.16 1.71 4.50
N LEU A 148 -7.39 2.23 4.37
CA LEU A 148 -8.60 1.43 4.64
C LEU A 148 -8.65 0.13 3.83
N TRP A 149 -8.20 0.18 2.57
CA TRP A 149 -8.18 -0.99 1.68
C TRP A 149 -7.16 -2.07 2.09
N LEU A 150 -6.16 -1.73 2.92
CA LEU A 150 -5.15 -2.64 3.46
C LEU A 150 -5.40 -3.07 4.91
N ALA A 151 -6.28 -2.38 5.64
CA ALA A 151 -6.60 -2.73 7.02
C ALA A 151 -7.07 -4.20 7.12
N PRO A 152 -6.41 -5.07 7.90
CA PRO A 152 -6.76 -6.50 7.97
C PRO A 152 -8.22 -6.74 8.39
N THR A 153 -8.71 -5.89 9.28
CA THR A 153 -10.13 -5.73 9.61
C THR A 153 -10.48 -4.27 9.42
N GLN A 154 -11.53 -3.99 8.67
CA GLN A 154 -12.02 -2.64 8.39
C GLN A 154 -13.07 -2.22 9.41
N VAL A 155 -13.97 -3.14 9.76
CA VAL A 155 -15.06 -2.90 10.71
C VAL A 155 -15.03 -3.97 11.80
N ARG A 156 -15.03 -3.56 13.06
CA ARG A 156 -15.26 -4.46 14.19
C ARG A 156 -16.62 -4.20 14.82
N LEU A 157 -17.44 -5.24 14.88
CA LEU A 157 -18.73 -5.23 15.56
C LEU A 157 -18.53 -5.60 17.04
N VAL A 158 -19.04 -4.76 17.92
CA VAL A 158 -18.93 -4.89 19.38
C VAL A 158 -20.33 -4.95 19.99
N PRO A 159 -20.88 -6.15 20.21
CA PRO A 159 -22.18 -6.31 20.85
C PRO A 159 -22.08 -5.95 22.34
N VAL A 160 -23.10 -5.26 22.88
CA VAL A 160 -23.16 -4.93 24.32
C VAL A 160 -23.51 -6.15 25.18
N SER A 161 -24.09 -7.19 24.59
CA SER A 161 -24.36 -8.51 25.20
C SER A 161 -24.46 -9.59 24.12
N GLU A 162 -24.31 -10.86 24.50
CA GLU A 162 -24.35 -12.00 23.57
C GLU A 162 -25.67 -12.12 22.80
N ASN A 163 -26.77 -11.58 23.35
CA ASN A 163 -28.09 -11.58 22.71
C ASN A 163 -28.08 -10.86 21.34
N PHE A 164 -27.12 -9.95 21.13
CA PHE A 164 -26.99 -9.19 19.88
C PHE A 164 -26.08 -9.84 18.84
N ASN A 165 -25.39 -10.96 19.17
CA ASN A 165 -24.48 -11.64 18.26
C ASN A 165 -25.16 -12.03 16.93
N GLY A 166 -26.39 -12.55 16.98
CA GLY A 166 -27.13 -12.92 15.77
C GLY A 166 -27.51 -11.72 14.87
N HIS A 167 -27.62 -10.51 15.43
CA HIS A 167 -27.79 -9.29 14.62
C HIS A 167 -26.46 -8.89 13.99
N CYS A 168 -25.35 -8.94 14.73
CA CYS A 168 -24.02 -8.68 14.22
C CYS A 168 -23.63 -9.63 13.07
N GLU A 169 -23.95 -10.92 13.18
CA GLU A 169 -23.71 -11.91 12.11
C GLU A 169 -24.45 -11.55 10.81
N LYS A 170 -25.68 -11.04 10.91
CA LYS A 170 -26.44 -10.56 9.74
C LYS A 170 -25.78 -9.33 9.11
N LEU A 171 -25.33 -8.39 9.93
CA LEU A 171 -24.60 -7.19 9.46
C LEU A 171 -23.27 -7.54 8.79
N MET A 172 -22.52 -8.48 9.36
CA MET A 172 -21.29 -9.01 8.76
C MET A 172 -21.54 -9.61 7.37
N ALA A 173 -22.64 -10.35 7.22
CA ALA A 173 -22.99 -10.97 5.94
C ALA A 173 -23.41 -9.95 4.87
N SER A 174 -24.02 -8.83 5.27
CA SER A 174 -24.51 -7.79 4.35
C SER A 174 -23.46 -6.75 3.96
N LEU A 175 -22.49 -6.45 4.84
CA LEU A 175 -21.45 -5.47 4.58
C LEU A 175 -20.35 -6.06 3.67
N PRO A 176 -20.08 -5.46 2.48
CA PRO A 176 -19.02 -5.92 1.56
C PRO A 176 -17.64 -5.39 2.00
N ALA A 177 -17.29 -5.63 3.26
CA ALA A 177 -16.05 -5.19 3.88
C ALA A 177 -15.39 -6.36 4.64
N ARG A 178 -14.16 -6.15 5.12
CA ARG A 178 -13.54 -7.06 6.09
C ARG A 178 -14.08 -6.74 7.47
N VAL A 179 -15.10 -7.50 7.88
CA VAL A 179 -15.82 -7.30 9.14
C VAL A 179 -15.54 -8.46 10.08
N ASP A 180 -15.37 -8.18 11.37
CA ASP A 180 -15.32 -9.20 12.41
C ASP A 180 -16.20 -8.83 13.62
N LEU A 181 -16.46 -9.85 14.45
CA LEU A 181 -17.32 -9.76 15.63
C LEU A 181 -16.51 -10.06 16.89
N ASP A 182 -16.48 -9.10 17.81
CA ASP A 182 -15.95 -9.30 19.15
C ASP A 182 -17.00 -9.94 20.08
N ASP A 183 -17.18 -11.25 19.93
CA ASP A 183 -18.10 -12.09 20.71
C ASP A 183 -17.50 -12.59 22.04
N ARG A 184 -16.33 -12.09 22.43
CA ARG A 184 -15.68 -12.51 23.68
C ARG A 184 -16.41 -11.95 24.90
N ASP A 185 -16.33 -12.66 26.03
CA ASP A 185 -16.88 -12.20 27.31
C ASP A 185 -15.96 -11.15 27.97
N LEU A 186 -15.99 -9.93 27.43
CA LEU A 186 -15.22 -8.77 27.87
C LEU A 186 -16.14 -7.54 27.95
N THR A 187 -15.79 -6.57 28.80
CA THR A 187 -16.53 -5.30 28.83
C THR A 187 -16.42 -4.57 27.49
N VAL A 188 -17.48 -3.86 27.08
CA VAL A 188 -17.51 -3.07 25.83
C VAL A 188 -16.32 -2.12 25.74
N GLY A 189 -15.97 -1.44 26.84
CA GLY A 189 -14.81 -0.55 26.88
C GLY A 189 -13.49 -1.27 26.62
N LYS A 190 -13.33 -2.51 27.10
CA LYS A 190 -12.14 -3.33 26.81
C LYS A 190 -12.10 -3.76 25.34
N LYS A 191 -13.23 -4.19 24.78
CA LYS A 191 -13.35 -4.54 23.35
C LYS A 191 -12.96 -3.37 22.44
N ILE A 192 -13.49 -2.17 22.71
CA ILE A 192 -13.17 -0.95 21.98
C ILE A 192 -11.67 -0.63 22.09
N ARG A 193 -11.10 -0.68 23.31
CA ARG A 193 -9.68 -0.41 23.51
C ARG A 193 -8.79 -1.39 22.75
N GLU A 194 -9.13 -2.66 22.71
CA GLU A 194 -8.37 -3.67 21.94
C GLU A 194 -8.48 -3.41 20.43
N ALA A 195 -9.67 -3.10 19.92
CA ALA A 195 -9.87 -2.71 18.53
C ALA A 195 -9.04 -1.45 18.15
N GLU A 196 -8.97 -0.46 19.03
CA GLU A 196 -8.14 0.72 18.81
C GLU A 196 -6.63 0.39 18.77
N ARG A 197 -6.18 -0.58 19.56
CA ARG A 197 -4.78 -1.06 19.56
C ARG A 197 -4.43 -1.85 18.29
N GLU A 198 -5.39 -2.57 17.73
CA GLU A 198 -5.27 -3.24 16.43
C GLU A 198 -5.44 -2.31 15.22
N TRP A 199 -5.62 -1.00 15.48
CA TRP A 199 -5.81 0.03 14.46
C TRP A 199 -7.04 -0.20 13.56
N ILE A 200 -8.11 -0.77 14.12
CA ILE A 200 -9.35 -0.97 13.37
C ILE A 200 -9.94 0.39 12.96
N PRO A 201 -10.20 0.62 11.66
CA PRO A 201 -10.72 1.90 11.17
C PRO A 201 -12.09 2.28 11.73
N TYR A 202 -13.02 1.31 11.78
CA TYR A 202 -14.39 1.50 12.27
C TYR A 202 -14.71 0.48 13.37
N VAL A 203 -15.12 0.96 14.53
CA VAL A 203 -15.63 0.12 15.63
C VAL A 203 -17.10 0.46 15.82
N ALA A 204 -17.98 -0.47 15.49
CA ALA A 204 -19.43 -0.30 15.63
C ALA A 204 -19.91 -1.00 16.89
N VAL A 205 -20.53 -0.26 17.81
CA VAL A 205 -21.16 -0.81 19.01
C VAL A 205 -22.63 -1.08 18.73
N ILE A 206 -23.12 -2.26 19.13
CA ILE A 206 -24.48 -2.74 18.85
C ILE A 206 -25.15 -3.15 20.15
N GLY A 207 -26.17 -2.41 20.57
CA GLY A 207 -27.08 -2.78 21.64
C GLY A 207 -28.54 -2.71 21.24
N GLU A 208 -29.41 -2.73 22.25
CA GLU A 208 -30.87 -2.73 22.07
C GLU A 208 -31.34 -1.56 21.20
N LYS A 209 -30.88 -0.34 21.52
CA LYS A 209 -31.21 0.88 20.77
C LYS A 209 -30.78 0.79 19.31
N GLU A 210 -29.58 0.30 19.03
CA GLU A 210 -29.05 0.17 17.66
C GLU A 210 -29.87 -0.84 16.86
N VAL A 211 -30.26 -1.97 17.48
CA VAL A 211 -31.10 -2.99 16.85
C VAL A 211 -32.52 -2.48 16.57
N GLU A 212 -33.13 -1.77 17.52
CA GLU A 212 -34.48 -1.22 17.35
C GLU A 212 -34.55 -0.13 16.28
N SER A 213 -33.49 0.67 16.16
CA SER A 213 -33.43 1.82 15.25
C SER A 213 -32.79 1.53 13.90
N ASP A 214 -32.30 0.30 13.68
CA ASP A 214 -31.53 -0.08 12.48
C ASP A 214 -30.35 0.87 12.22
N THR A 215 -29.63 1.22 13.29
CA THR A 215 -28.45 2.09 13.25
C THR A 215 -27.25 1.45 13.95
N LEU A 216 -26.07 2.02 13.72
CA LEU A 216 -24.79 1.61 14.26
C LEU A 216 -24.15 2.80 14.98
N SER A 217 -23.73 2.60 16.22
CA SER A 217 -22.88 3.56 16.93
C SER A 217 -21.44 3.34 16.51
N VAL A 218 -20.98 4.08 15.49
CA VAL A 218 -19.67 3.92 14.86
C VAL A 218 -18.67 4.89 15.45
N ARG A 219 -17.57 4.35 15.98
CA ARG A 219 -16.38 5.09 16.38
C ARG A 219 -15.31 4.90 15.32
N THR A 220 -14.80 6.01 14.78
CA THR A 220 -13.71 6.01 13.80
C THR A 220 -12.36 6.14 14.49
N ARG A 221 -11.30 5.67 13.84
CA ARG A 221 -9.94 5.67 14.38
C ARG A 221 -9.44 7.07 14.77
N ASP A 222 -9.79 8.10 14.02
CA ASP A 222 -9.47 9.51 14.33
C ASP A 222 -10.09 9.99 15.66
N GLY A 223 -11.16 9.34 16.12
CA GLY A 223 -11.83 9.60 17.40
C GLY A 223 -13.23 10.19 17.26
N ALA A 224 -13.74 10.38 16.04
CA ALA A 224 -15.12 10.78 15.85
C ALA A 224 -16.08 9.64 16.23
N GLN A 225 -17.25 10.02 16.75
CA GLN A 225 -18.33 9.09 17.06
C GLN A 225 -19.58 9.55 16.30
N ARG A 226 -20.17 8.62 15.55
CA ARG A 226 -21.26 8.90 14.61
C ARG A 226 -22.30 7.79 14.73
N VAL A 227 -23.57 8.15 14.57
CA VAL A 227 -24.65 7.18 14.41
C VAL A 227 -24.93 7.07 12.92
N LEU A 228 -24.72 5.89 12.35
CA LEU A 228 -24.84 5.64 10.91
C LEU A 228 -25.75 4.44 10.67
N LYS A 229 -26.46 4.42 9.55
CA LYS A 229 -27.05 3.19 9.01
C LYS A 229 -25.97 2.32 8.38
N ALA A 230 -26.22 1.01 8.29
CA ALA A 230 -25.30 0.08 7.64
C ALA A 230 -24.97 0.48 6.18
N ALA A 231 -25.96 0.99 5.45
CA ALA A 231 -25.79 1.44 4.06
C ALA A 231 -24.89 2.69 3.95
N GLU A 232 -24.90 3.58 4.94
CA GLU A 232 -24.05 4.78 4.96
C GLU A 232 -22.59 4.37 5.22
N LEU A 233 -22.36 3.46 6.17
CA LEU A 233 -21.04 2.90 6.44
C LEU A 233 -20.50 2.14 5.21
N GLU A 234 -21.35 1.36 4.53
CA GLU A 234 -20.99 0.68 3.29
C GLU A 234 -20.55 1.68 2.21
N ALA A 235 -21.30 2.77 2.02
CA ALA A 235 -20.98 3.80 1.03
C ALA A 235 -19.64 4.47 1.32
N GLU A 236 -19.34 4.79 2.59
CA GLU A 236 -18.04 5.34 3.01
C GLU A 236 -16.90 4.38 2.66
N ILE A 237 -17.02 3.10 3.05
CA ILE A 237 -15.98 2.10 2.80
C ILE A 237 -15.77 1.89 1.30
N ARG A 238 -16.85 1.77 0.52
CA ARG A 238 -16.76 1.60 -0.94
C ARG A 238 -16.14 2.83 -1.62
N GLY A 239 -16.44 4.03 -1.13
CA GLY A 239 -15.86 5.27 -1.64
C GLY A 239 -14.34 5.31 -1.46
N GLU A 240 -13.86 5.03 -0.25
CA GLU A 240 -12.43 5.04 0.08
C GLU A 240 -11.64 3.86 -0.53
N THR A 241 -12.31 2.74 -0.79
CA THR A 241 -11.68 1.53 -1.35
C THR A 241 -11.92 1.33 -2.84
N ALA A 242 -12.53 2.31 -3.52
CA ALA A 242 -12.85 2.24 -4.94
C ALA A 242 -11.59 1.96 -5.80
N GLY A 243 -11.69 0.96 -6.69
CA GLY A 243 -10.59 0.58 -7.58
C GLY A 243 -9.40 -0.11 -6.89
N LYS A 244 -9.51 -0.45 -5.59
CA LYS A 244 -8.51 -1.20 -4.84
C LYS A 244 -8.86 -2.70 -4.81
N PRO A 245 -7.87 -3.60 -4.73
CA PRO A 245 -8.14 -5.03 -4.61
C PRO A 245 -8.82 -5.34 -3.28
N PHE A 246 -9.72 -6.32 -3.30
CA PHE A 246 -10.45 -6.76 -2.11
C PHE A 246 -10.37 -8.28 -1.95
N ARG A 247 -10.15 -8.71 -0.70
CA ARG A 247 -10.36 -10.07 -0.22
C ARG A 247 -11.04 -10.01 1.15
N ARG A 248 -11.84 -11.03 1.46
CA ARG A 248 -12.44 -11.21 2.80
C ARG A 248 -11.37 -11.54 3.83
N VAL A 249 -11.74 -11.43 5.10
CA VAL A 249 -10.90 -11.81 6.24
C VAL A 249 -10.47 -13.28 6.07
N ASN A 250 -9.19 -13.56 6.29
CA ASN A 250 -8.59 -14.90 6.14
C ASN A 250 -8.43 -15.64 7.48
N VAL A 251 -8.99 -15.07 8.55
CA VAL A 251 -9.06 -15.63 9.90
C VAL A 251 -10.53 -15.73 10.30
N PRO A 252 -10.89 -16.48 11.36
CA PRO A 252 -12.27 -16.54 11.81
C PRO A 252 -12.87 -15.16 12.06
N ASP A 253 -14.11 -14.96 11.60
CA ASP A 253 -14.84 -13.68 11.77
C ASP A 253 -15.21 -13.44 13.24
N HIS A 254 -15.34 -14.51 14.04
CA HIS A 254 -15.53 -14.43 15.49
C HIS A 254 -14.19 -14.36 16.21
N LEU A 255 -13.96 -13.31 16.99
CA LEU A 255 -12.71 -13.15 17.74
C LEU A 255 -12.52 -14.26 18.78
N SER A 256 -13.59 -14.81 19.36
CA SER A 256 -13.52 -15.95 20.28
C SER A 256 -12.88 -17.21 19.66
N ARG A 257 -12.88 -17.31 18.33
CA ARG A 257 -12.34 -18.46 17.57
C ARG A 257 -10.94 -18.21 17.04
N ARG A 258 -10.39 -17.01 17.21
CA ARG A 258 -9.03 -16.69 16.75
C ARG A 258 -7.99 -17.27 17.70
N PRO A 259 -6.82 -17.69 17.20
CA PRO A 259 -5.72 -18.11 18.05
C PRO A 259 -5.32 -16.98 19.00
N ILE A 260 -5.14 -17.33 20.28
CA ILE A 260 -4.56 -16.42 21.28
C ILE A 260 -3.07 -16.68 21.31
N PHE A 261 -2.28 -15.72 20.84
CA PHE A 261 -0.82 -15.79 20.96
C PHE A 261 -0.44 -15.36 22.38
N VAL A 262 0.09 -16.32 23.14
CA VAL A 262 0.61 -16.09 24.49
C VAL A 262 2.13 -16.12 24.38
N GLY A 263 2.77 -14.97 24.59
CA GLY A 263 4.21 -14.78 24.44
C GLY A 263 4.67 -13.50 25.12
#